data_AF-A0A7W4ZT19-F1
#
_entry.id   AF-A0A7W4ZT19-F1
#
_cell.length_a   1.000
_cell.length_b   1.000
_cell.length_c   1.000
_cell.angle_alpha   90.00
_cell.angle_beta   90.00
_cell.angle_gamma   90.00
#
_symmetry.space_group_name_H-M   'P 1'
#
loop_
_entity.id
_entity.type
_entity.pdbx_description
1 polymer ?
#
loop_
_entity_poly.entity_id
_entity_poly.type
_entity_poly.pdbx_seq_one_letter_code
_entity_poly.pdbx_strand_id
1 'polypeptide(L)'
;MTTFAVRPGSSRQLAGTGTLLRFALRRDRLMIPVWIGVNALMVLSMPNTLEGLYGTPAERADLIRQMATNSSLRAMIGPVFDDSLGALTAWRVGVYAGALAAVMSLLVVVRHTRDEEESGRQELVASGMVGRRASLTSALLAATVANAVLALLVTAGLAGQGAVGALALGLGIAGAGMVFATMAAIVAQLTESARLARGLTAAVLGTAFVLRAAGDSATDDGSSPLTWVSPLGWLENLRPYADERWWVLALLAGAILLQGAVAYGLAGRRDIGMSFLPTRPGPAVGRLGSAGALAWRLQRGGVLGWSIGFLLAGVVYGGMTEGAADLVGDNAGARRIFERMGGRSGLTDAFLASMVGMLGLVAALYIVASVLRLHGEETSGRAEPVLANAVGRLRWAAGHLAIAFGGSALLMLLAGLGCALGYGKDIGPILGACLVQLPAIWVIGGLAVLLTGVLPRAAAAAWGVAGAVLLIGWVGPALDVPQVVLDLSPFGHLPKLPGGEMEWGPVLVLLGLAVVLVTAGLAGLRRRDMTT
;
A
#
# COMPACT_ATOMS: atom_id res chain seq x y z
N MET A 1 -8.87 -11.89 -63.16
CA MET A 1 -8.81 -12.38 -61.77
C MET A 1 -7.46 -11.99 -61.18
N THR A 2 -7.39 -10.84 -60.53
CA THR A 2 -6.22 -10.41 -59.76
C THR A 2 -6.32 -11.02 -58.37
N THR A 3 -5.53 -12.05 -58.12
CA THR A 3 -5.34 -12.65 -56.80
C THR A 3 -4.67 -11.62 -55.91
N PHE A 4 -5.44 -10.99 -55.02
CA PHE A 4 -4.88 -10.25 -53.89
C PHE A 4 -4.16 -11.26 -53.00
N ALA A 5 -2.83 -11.29 -53.08
CA ALA A 5 -2.02 -12.00 -52.12
C ALA A 5 -2.27 -11.38 -50.74
N VAL A 6 -3.00 -12.10 -49.88
CA VAL A 6 -3.13 -11.77 -48.46
C VAL A 6 -1.72 -11.82 -47.88
N ARG A 7 -1.13 -10.64 -47.63
CA ARG A 7 0.13 -10.56 -46.88
C ARG A 7 -0.08 -11.30 -45.56
N PRO A 8 0.82 -12.21 -45.16
CA PRO A 8 0.69 -12.90 -43.88
C PRO A 8 0.63 -11.84 -42.77
N GLY A 9 -0.41 -11.88 -41.94
CA GLY A 9 -0.74 -10.90 -40.90
C GLY A 9 0.22 -10.87 -39.71
N SER A 10 1.50 -11.17 -39.91
CA SER A 10 2.51 -11.24 -38.84
C SER A 10 3.11 -9.88 -38.47
N SER A 11 3.01 -8.84 -39.30
CA SER A 11 3.86 -7.64 -39.16
C SER A 11 3.29 -6.47 -38.34
N ARG A 12 2.08 -6.55 -37.77
CA ARG A 12 1.48 -5.40 -37.04
C ARG A 12 0.97 -5.69 -35.63
N GLN A 13 1.34 -6.81 -35.01
CA GLN A 13 0.91 -7.11 -33.62
C GLN A 13 1.38 -6.07 -32.58
N LEU A 14 2.47 -5.35 -32.88
CA LEU A 14 3.06 -4.30 -32.03
C LEU A 14 2.88 -2.89 -32.62
N ALA A 15 2.10 -2.73 -33.70
CA ALA A 15 1.84 -1.42 -34.29
C ALA A 15 1.23 -0.48 -33.24
N GLY A 16 1.70 0.77 -33.17
CA GLY A 16 1.21 1.77 -32.21
C GLY A 16 1.83 1.72 -30.81
N THR A 17 2.68 0.74 -30.48
CA THR A 17 3.30 0.60 -29.14
C THR A 17 4.06 1.86 -28.70
N GLY A 18 4.87 2.45 -29.58
CA GLY A 18 5.64 3.66 -29.25
C GLY A 18 4.77 4.88 -28.96
N THR A 19 3.65 5.03 -29.69
CA THR A 19 2.68 6.11 -29.46
C THR A 19 1.97 5.91 -28.12
N LEU A 20 1.54 4.68 -27.82
CA LEU A 20 0.91 4.33 -26.55
C LEU A 20 1.87 4.50 -25.36
N LEU A 21 3.14 4.11 -25.52
CA LEU A 21 4.16 4.31 -24.49
C LEU A 21 4.37 5.80 -24.20
N ARG A 22 4.53 6.62 -25.25
CA ARG A 22 4.66 8.08 -25.09
C ARG A 22 3.44 8.68 -24.41
N PHE A 23 2.24 8.21 -24.77
CA PHE A 23 1.01 8.64 -24.13
C PHE A 23 0.95 8.23 -22.65
N ALA A 24 1.29 6.98 -22.33
CA ALA A 24 1.34 6.46 -20.97
C ALA A 24 2.28 7.28 -20.08
N LEU A 25 3.52 7.53 -20.54
CA LEU A 25 4.51 8.35 -19.82
C LEU A 25 4.05 9.81 -19.64
N ARG A 26 3.38 10.39 -20.64
CA ARG A 26 2.81 11.75 -20.51
C ARG A 26 1.66 11.81 -19.51
N ARG A 27 0.79 10.80 -19.53
CA ARG A 27 -0.36 10.72 -18.63
C ARG A 27 0.08 10.50 -17.18
N ASP A 28 1.18 9.79 -16.98
CA ASP A 28 1.71 9.48 -15.65
C ASP A 28 2.92 10.35 -15.27
N ARG A 29 3.07 11.52 -15.90
CA ARG A 29 4.13 12.51 -15.64
C ARG A 29 4.23 13.02 -14.20
N LEU A 30 3.18 12.82 -13.40
CA LEU A 30 3.19 13.11 -11.96
C LEU A 30 3.34 11.82 -11.16
N MET A 31 2.52 10.81 -11.46
CA MET A 31 2.46 9.57 -10.70
C MET A 31 3.81 8.83 -10.70
N ILE A 32 4.40 8.55 -11.87
CA ILE A 32 5.66 7.80 -11.97
C ILE A 32 6.81 8.55 -11.28
N PRO A 33 7.06 9.85 -11.56
CA PRO A 33 8.14 10.58 -10.90
C PRO A 33 7.96 10.71 -9.39
N VAL A 34 6.73 10.84 -8.87
CA VAL A 34 6.48 10.87 -7.43
C VAL A 34 6.82 9.53 -6.78
N TRP A 35 6.40 8.41 -7.37
CA TRP A 35 6.78 7.07 -6.87
C TRP A 35 8.28 6.85 -6.89
N ILE A 36 8.95 7.22 -7.99
CA ILE A 36 10.41 7.14 -8.11
C ILE A 36 11.07 8.04 -7.07
N GLY A 37 10.62 9.29 -6.93
CA GLY A 37 11.18 10.27 -6.01
C GLY A 37 11.05 9.85 -4.55
N VAL A 38 9.88 9.36 -4.13
CA VAL A 38 9.66 8.86 -2.77
C VAL A 38 10.54 7.63 -2.49
N ASN A 39 10.62 6.69 -3.43
CA ASN A 39 11.41 5.48 -3.27
C ASN A 39 12.92 5.77 -3.27
N ALA A 40 13.39 6.60 -4.21
CA ALA A 40 14.78 7.05 -4.27
C ALA A 40 15.15 7.86 -3.01
N LEU A 41 14.30 8.79 -2.55
CA LEU A 41 14.55 9.54 -1.33
C LEU A 41 14.66 8.62 -0.11
N MET A 42 13.77 7.63 0.01
CA MET A 42 13.83 6.63 1.07
C MET A 42 15.16 5.88 1.05
N VAL A 43 15.64 5.44 -0.12
CA VAL A 43 16.91 4.70 -0.22
C VAL A 43 18.13 5.60 0.00
N LEU A 44 18.18 6.76 -0.64
CA LEU A 44 19.34 7.65 -0.66
C LEU A 44 19.54 8.44 0.63
N SER A 45 18.51 8.57 1.48
CA SER A 45 18.62 9.20 2.80
C SER A 45 19.17 8.27 3.89
N MET A 46 19.17 6.94 3.67
CA MET A 46 19.56 5.97 4.69
C MET A 46 21.03 6.00 5.07
N PRO A 47 22.01 6.10 4.15
CA PRO A 47 23.42 6.09 4.53
C PRO A 47 23.76 7.13 5.59
N ASN A 48 23.32 8.38 5.40
CA ASN A 48 23.54 9.47 6.36
C ASN A 48 22.82 9.22 7.70
N THR A 49 21.62 8.64 7.65
CA THR A 49 20.85 8.31 8.85
C THR A 49 21.56 7.21 9.65
N LEU A 50 22.07 6.19 8.96
CA LEU A 50 22.81 5.08 9.57
C LEU A 50 24.19 5.52 10.07
N GLU A 51 24.87 6.41 9.37
CA GLU A 51 26.14 7.00 9.82
C GLU A 51 25.94 7.86 11.08
N GLY A 52 24.84 8.61 11.17
CA GLY A 52 24.52 9.40 12.36
C GLY A 52 24.12 8.55 13.58
N LEU A 53 23.59 7.34 13.37
CA LEU A 53 23.16 6.43 14.44
C LEU A 53 24.21 5.37 14.81
N TYR A 54 24.99 4.90 13.83
CA TYR A 54 25.93 3.78 13.91
C TYR A 54 27.23 4.12 13.16
N GLY A 55 27.83 5.25 13.49
CA GLY A 55 28.99 5.78 12.78
C GLY A 55 30.24 4.92 12.93
N THR A 56 30.43 4.29 14.09
CA THR A 56 31.62 3.49 14.38
C THR A 56 31.45 2.00 14.02
N PRO A 57 32.53 1.29 13.64
CA PRO A 57 32.47 -0.16 13.40
C PRO A 57 31.96 -0.95 14.62
N ALA A 58 32.29 -0.50 15.83
CA ALA A 58 31.83 -1.15 17.06
C ALA A 58 30.31 -1.07 17.24
N GLU A 59 29.70 0.09 16.95
CA GLU A 59 28.24 0.28 16.99
C GLU A 59 27.53 -0.58 15.94
N ARG A 60 28.09 -0.70 14.73
CA ARG A 60 27.52 -1.55 13.67
C ARG A 60 27.64 -3.03 14.00
N ALA A 61 28.77 -3.46 14.56
CA ALA A 61 28.94 -4.83 15.03
C ALA A 61 27.96 -5.16 16.17
N ASP A 62 27.68 -4.20 17.04
CA ASP A 62 26.67 -4.38 18.10
C ASP A 62 25.25 -4.49 17.55
N LEU A 63 24.88 -3.63 16.59
CA LEU A 63 23.62 -3.74 15.86
C LEU A 63 23.44 -5.13 15.24
N ILE A 64 24.47 -5.67 14.60
CA ILE A 64 24.42 -7.02 13.99
C ILE A 64 24.19 -8.10 15.05
N ARG A 65 24.86 -8.02 16.20
CA ARG A 65 24.65 -8.96 17.32
C ARG A 65 23.22 -8.89 17.88
N GLN A 66 22.70 -7.69 18.06
CA GLN A 66 21.32 -7.49 18.51
C GLN A 66 20.31 -8.07 17.50
N MET A 67 20.56 -7.88 16.20
CA MET A 67 19.72 -8.44 15.13
C MET A 67 19.81 -9.97 15.03
N ALA A 68 20.99 -10.55 15.30
CA ALA A 68 21.17 -12.00 15.32
C ALA A 68 20.39 -12.66 16.47
N THR A 69 20.15 -11.97 17.58
CA THR A 69 19.45 -12.53 18.75
C THR A 69 17.94 -12.27 18.74
N ASN A 70 17.44 -11.37 17.89
CA ASN A 70 16.02 -11.00 17.84
C ASN A 70 15.32 -11.50 16.55
N SER A 71 14.63 -12.63 16.64
CA SER A 71 13.90 -13.26 15.52
C SER A 71 12.78 -12.37 14.97
N SER A 72 12.11 -11.58 15.81
CA SER A 72 11.03 -10.67 15.41
C SER A 72 11.53 -9.52 14.54
N LEU A 73 12.66 -8.90 14.90
CA LEU A 73 13.30 -7.87 14.07
C LEU A 73 13.85 -8.47 12.77
N ARG A 74 14.38 -9.70 12.81
CA ARG A 74 14.84 -10.42 11.62
C ARG A 74 13.70 -10.72 10.66
N ALA A 75 12.54 -11.12 11.16
CA ALA A 75 11.35 -11.32 10.33
C ALA A 75 10.93 -10.05 9.58
N MET A 76 11.08 -8.87 10.20
CA MET A 76 10.66 -7.61 9.59
C MET A 76 11.61 -7.11 8.51
N ILE A 77 12.91 -7.14 8.78
CA ILE A 77 13.91 -6.45 7.96
C ILE A 77 14.75 -7.43 7.15
N GLY A 78 14.95 -8.63 7.68
CA GLY A 78 15.79 -9.67 7.09
C GLY A 78 17.15 -9.82 7.81
N PRO A 79 17.96 -10.79 7.38
CA PRO A 79 19.34 -11.00 7.80
C PRO A 79 20.27 -9.87 7.36
N VAL A 80 21.27 -9.57 8.20
CA VAL A 80 22.35 -8.63 7.88
C VAL A 80 23.54 -9.44 7.37
N PHE A 81 24.04 -9.11 6.18
CA PHE A 81 25.12 -9.87 5.54
C PHE A 81 26.51 -9.22 5.70
N ASP A 82 26.58 -7.92 5.96
CA ASP A 82 27.84 -7.16 6.10
C ASP A 82 27.58 -5.87 6.93
N ASP A 83 28.63 -5.25 7.48
CA ASP A 83 28.57 -4.09 8.38
C ASP A 83 28.87 -2.73 7.70
N SER A 84 29.13 -2.72 6.40
CA SER A 84 29.27 -1.51 5.60
C SER A 84 27.98 -0.69 5.57
N LEU A 85 28.08 0.64 5.46
CA LEU A 85 26.89 1.51 5.37
C LEU A 85 26.03 1.17 4.13
N GLY A 86 26.65 0.73 3.04
CA GLY A 86 25.97 0.22 1.86
C GLY A 86 25.14 -1.03 2.15
N ALA A 87 25.74 -2.02 2.82
CA ALA A 87 25.06 -3.26 3.20
C ALA A 87 23.93 -3.01 4.21
N LEU A 88 24.16 -2.18 5.22
CA LEU A 88 23.13 -1.79 6.19
C LEU A 88 21.99 -1.00 5.54
N THR A 89 22.29 -0.20 4.50
CA THR A 89 21.26 0.46 3.68
C THR A 89 20.43 -0.57 2.91
N ALA A 90 21.08 -1.52 2.22
CA ALA A 90 20.40 -2.58 1.48
C ALA A 90 19.52 -3.44 2.40
N TRP A 91 20.03 -3.80 3.59
CA TRP A 91 19.29 -4.51 4.63
C TRP A 91 18.07 -3.70 5.10
N ARG A 92 18.27 -2.44 5.52
CA ARG A 92 17.22 -1.67 6.20
C ARG A 92 16.05 -1.32 5.28
N VAL A 93 16.33 -0.98 4.03
CA VAL A 93 15.31 -0.43 3.11
C VAL A 93 15.17 -1.18 1.78
N GLY A 94 16.06 -2.12 1.45
CA GLY A 94 16.05 -2.80 0.14
C GLY A 94 14.73 -3.49 -0.16
N VAL A 95 14.24 -4.35 0.75
CA VAL A 95 12.96 -5.06 0.58
C VAL A 95 11.78 -4.08 0.47
N TYR A 96 11.74 -3.04 1.30
CA TYR A 96 10.69 -2.02 1.23
C TYR A 96 10.75 -1.23 -0.08
N ALA A 97 11.95 -0.90 -0.57
CA ALA A 97 12.14 -0.25 -1.86
C ALA A 97 11.67 -1.15 -3.02
N GLY A 98 11.98 -2.45 -2.97
CA GLY A 98 11.47 -3.47 -3.89
C GLY A 98 9.95 -3.60 -3.86
N ALA A 99 9.34 -3.58 -2.66
CA ALA A 99 7.88 -3.62 -2.51
C ALA A 99 7.21 -2.35 -3.05
N LEU A 100 7.77 -1.15 -2.80
CA LEU A 100 7.26 0.10 -3.39
C LEU A 100 7.41 0.11 -4.92
N ALA A 101 8.52 -0.41 -5.46
CA ALA A 101 8.72 -0.58 -6.89
C ALA A 101 7.71 -1.57 -7.49
N ALA A 102 7.37 -2.65 -6.78
CA ALA A 102 6.32 -3.60 -7.15
C ALA A 102 4.92 -2.96 -7.18
N VAL A 103 4.57 -2.16 -6.16
CA VAL A 103 3.30 -1.42 -6.11
C VAL A 103 3.22 -0.39 -7.25
N MET A 104 4.28 0.37 -7.49
CA MET A 104 4.32 1.30 -8.62
C MET A 104 4.10 0.53 -9.94
N SER A 105 4.81 -0.57 -10.15
CA SER A 105 4.77 -1.33 -11.38
C SER A 105 3.42 -1.99 -11.65
N LEU A 106 2.79 -2.59 -10.63
CA LEU A 106 1.44 -3.16 -10.78
C LEU A 106 0.41 -2.07 -11.06
N LEU A 107 0.53 -0.88 -10.45
CA LEU A 107 -0.39 0.22 -10.69
C LEU A 107 -0.26 0.74 -12.12
N VAL A 108 0.96 0.92 -12.62
CA VAL A 108 1.23 1.34 -14.01
C VAL A 108 0.66 0.32 -14.99
N VAL A 109 0.93 -0.98 -14.79
CA VAL A 109 0.47 -2.02 -15.71
C VAL A 109 -1.05 -2.12 -15.74
N VAL A 110 -1.73 -2.17 -14.58
CA VAL A 110 -3.19 -2.26 -14.54
C VAL A 110 -3.86 -1.01 -15.11
N ARG A 111 -3.29 0.18 -14.84
CA ARG A 111 -3.80 1.47 -15.33
C ARG A 111 -3.77 1.60 -16.85
N HIS A 112 -2.75 1.06 -17.51
CA HIS A 112 -2.62 1.11 -18.98
C HIS A 112 -3.10 -0.18 -19.66
N THR A 113 -3.73 -1.09 -18.93
CA THR A 113 -4.36 -2.28 -19.49
C THR A 113 -5.82 -2.36 -19.06
N ARG A 114 -6.12 -2.98 -17.91
CA ARG A 114 -7.48 -3.31 -17.52
C ARG A 114 -8.34 -2.09 -17.19
N ASP A 115 -7.77 -0.99 -16.71
CA ASP A 115 -8.52 0.27 -16.56
C ASP A 115 -8.98 0.83 -17.90
N GLU A 116 -8.14 0.77 -18.94
CA GLU A 116 -8.49 1.27 -20.27
C GLU A 116 -9.51 0.36 -20.96
N GLU A 117 -9.43 -0.96 -20.72
CA GLU A 117 -10.46 -1.91 -21.16
C GLU A 117 -11.79 -1.72 -20.43
N GLU A 118 -11.78 -1.61 -19.09
CA GLU A 118 -13.00 -1.44 -18.28
C GLU A 118 -13.71 -0.10 -18.56
N SER A 119 -12.96 0.93 -18.98
CA SER A 119 -13.52 2.23 -19.37
C SER A 119 -13.94 2.33 -20.84
N GLY A 120 -13.82 1.25 -21.62
CA GLY A 120 -14.17 1.22 -23.05
C GLY A 120 -13.20 1.98 -23.97
N ARG A 121 -12.25 2.73 -23.42
CA ARG A 121 -11.27 3.50 -24.20
C ARG A 121 -10.36 2.62 -25.03
N GLN A 122 -10.02 1.44 -24.52
CA GLN A 122 -9.18 0.48 -25.23
C GLN A 122 -9.84 -0.03 -26.51
N GLU A 123 -11.17 -0.13 -26.58
CA GLU A 123 -11.89 -0.55 -27.80
C GLU A 123 -11.77 0.52 -28.89
N LEU A 124 -11.93 1.79 -28.53
CA LEU A 124 -11.74 2.91 -29.46
C LEU A 124 -10.30 2.96 -29.98
N VAL A 125 -9.31 2.77 -29.10
CA VAL A 125 -7.88 2.71 -29.48
C VAL A 125 -7.60 1.51 -30.39
N ALA A 126 -8.20 0.35 -30.11
CA ALA A 126 -8.05 -0.86 -30.89
C ALA A 126 -8.74 -0.80 -32.26
N SER A 127 -9.73 0.07 -32.45
CA SER A 127 -10.33 0.32 -33.78
C SER A 127 -9.38 1.07 -34.73
N GLY A 128 -8.34 1.70 -34.19
CA GLY A 128 -7.27 2.32 -34.97
C GLY A 128 -6.19 1.33 -35.43
N MET A 129 -5.07 1.87 -35.90
CA MET A 129 -3.90 1.09 -36.37
C MET A 129 -3.03 0.58 -35.20
N VAL A 130 -3.66 -0.03 -34.20
CA VAL A 130 -3.01 -0.52 -32.98
C VAL A 130 -3.02 -2.05 -32.96
N GLY A 131 -1.84 -2.65 -32.81
CA GLY A 131 -1.70 -4.09 -32.75
C GLY A 131 -2.22 -4.68 -31.44
N ARG A 132 -2.71 -5.93 -31.49
CA ARG A 132 -3.28 -6.65 -30.32
C ARG A 132 -2.35 -6.71 -29.11
N ARG A 133 -1.02 -6.73 -29.31
CA ARG A 133 -0.03 -6.78 -28.23
C ARG A 133 0.48 -5.40 -27.81
N ALA A 134 0.12 -4.33 -28.53
CA ALA A 134 0.71 -3.01 -28.34
C ALA A 134 0.36 -2.38 -26.99
N SER A 135 -0.88 -2.52 -26.53
CA SER A 135 -1.31 -1.99 -25.22
C SER A 135 -0.54 -2.64 -24.07
N LEU A 136 -0.56 -3.98 -24.00
CA LEU A 136 0.22 -4.73 -23.00
C LEU A 136 1.72 -4.41 -23.06
N THR A 137 2.30 -4.36 -24.26
CA THR A 137 3.72 -4.03 -24.44
C THR A 137 4.02 -2.61 -23.97
N SER A 138 3.17 -1.64 -24.29
CA SER A 138 3.36 -0.25 -23.86
C SER A 138 3.28 -0.08 -22.34
N ALA A 139 2.39 -0.82 -21.68
CA ALA A 139 2.25 -0.82 -20.23
C ALA A 139 3.48 -1.44 -19.54
N LEU A 140 3.97 -2.58 -20.05
CA LEU A 140 5.19 -3.21 -19.55
C LEU A 140 6.43 -2.34 -19.79
N LEU A 141 6.54 -1.70 -20.96
CA LEU A 141 7.63 -0.76 -21.26
C LEU A 141 7.59 0.48 -20.35
N ALA A 142 6.39 1.00 -20.04
CA ALA A 142 6.26 2.11 -19.10
C ALA A 142 6.75 1.72 -17.70
N ALA A 143 6.42 0.51 -17.23
CA ALA A 143 6.96 -0.03 -15.99
C ALA A 143 8.48 -0.26 -16.07
N THR A 144 9.01 -0.76 -17.19
CA THR A 144 10.46 -0.91 -17.40
C THR A 144 11.18 0.43 -17.32
N VAL A 145 10.66 1.48 -17.98
CA VAL A 145 11.24 2.83 -17.91
C VAL A 145 11.24 3.34 -16.46
N ALA A 146 10.13 3.19 -15.74
CA ALA A 146 10.04 3.65 -14.35
C ALA A 146 11.05 2.93 -13.44
N ASN A 147 11.15 1.60 -13.54
CA ASN A 147 12.10 0.80 -12.78
C ASN A 147 13.56 1.06 -13.18
N ALA A 148 13.84 1.26 -14.48
CA ALA A 148 15.18 1.59 -14.96
C ALA A 148 15.66 2.94 -14.42
N VAL A 149 14.80 3.97 -14.43
CA VAL A 149 15.13 5.27 -13.84
C VAL A 149 15.38 5.13 -12.34
N LEU A 150 14.54 4.37 -11.61
CA LEU A 150 14.77 4.12 -10.19
C LEU A 150 16.10 3.39 -9.93
N ALA A 151 16.41 2.34 -10.70
CA ALA A 151 17.68 1.63 -10.59
C ALA A 151 18.87 2.56 -10.85
N LEU A 152 18.80 3.41 -11.86
CA LEU A 152 19.85 4.39 -12.17
C LEU A 152 20.04 5.39 -11.03
N LEU A 153 18.97 5.93 -10.45
CA LEU A 153 19.05 6.86 -9.32
C LEU A 153 19.63 6.21 -8.07
N VAL A 154 19.21 4.99 -7.74
CA VAL A 154 19.75 4.23 -6.59
C VAL A 154 21.22 3.90 -6.82
N THR A 155 21.58 3.41 -8.02
CA THR A 155 22.96 3.06 -8.37
C THR A 155 23.86 4.29 -8.32
N ALA A 156 23.47 5.39 -8.96
CA ALA A 156 24.27 6.62 -9.00
C ALA A 156 24.37 7.27 -7.61
N GLY A 157 23.26 7.30 -6.86
CA GLY A 157 23.21 7.96 -5.56
C GLY A 157 23.96 7.20 -4.46
N LEU A 158 24.11 5.88 -4.58
CA LEU A 158 24.86 5.06 -3.61
C LEU A 158 26.24 4.63 -4.12
N ALA A 159 26.67 5.03 -5.33
CA ALA A 159 27.96 4.63 -5.89
C ALA A 159 29.16 4.95 -4.97
N GLY A 160 29.05 6.00 -4.15
CA GLY A 160 30.07 6.38 -3.15
C GLY A 160 30.23 5.38 -1.99
N GLN A 161 29.24 4.52 -1.75
CA GLN A 161 29.31 3.42 -0.77
C GLN A 161 29.85 2.12 -1.38
N GLY A 162 30.11 2.10 -2.70
CA GLY A 162 30.53 0.93 -3.46
C GLY A 162 29.72 0.73 -4.74
N ALA A 163 30.31 1.01 -5.91
CA ALA A 163 29.60 1.01 -7.18
C ALA A 163 28.98 -0.36 -7.56
N VAL A 164 29.65 -1.46 -7.20
CA VAL A 164 29.20 -2.83 -7.50
C VAL A 164 27.94 -3.18 -6.70
N GLY A 165 27.97 -2.93 -5.38
CA GLY A 165 26.80 -3.12 -4.51
C GLY A 165 25.65 -2.17 -4.84
N ALA A 166 25.96 -0.92 -5.22
CA ALA A 166 24.95 0.04 -5.66
C ALA A 166 24.21 -0.45 -6.91
N LEU A 167 24.95 -0.99 -7.88
CA LEU A 167 24.40 -1.56 -9.11
C LEU A 167 23.55 -2.80 -8.81
N ALA A 168 24.03 -3.69 -7.94
CA ALA A 168 23.26 -4.86 -7.54
C ALA A 168 21.95 -4.47 -6.85
N LEU A 169 21.97 -3.53 -5.89
CA LEU A 169 20.77 -3.05 -5.21
C LEU A 169 19.78 -2.41 -6.20
N GLY A 170 20.27 -1.54 -7.09
CA GLY A 170 19.45 -0.88 -8.11
C GLY A 170 18.77 -1.89 -9.05
N LEU A 171 19.54 -2.85 -9.58
CA LEU A 171 19.01 -3.91 -10.45
C LEU A 171 18.06 -4.84 -9.73
N GLY A 172 18.35 -5.18 -8.47
CA GLY A 172 17.46 -5.99 -7.65
C GLY A 172 16.11 -5.33 -7.42
N ILE A 173 16.09 -4.04 -7.03
CA ILE A 173 14.85 -3.28 -6.81
C ILE A 173 14.03 -3.20 -8.11
N ALA A 174 14.68 -2.89 -9.24
CA ALA A 174 14.03 -2.85 -10.54
C ALA A 174 13.52 -4.23 -10.99
N GLY A 175 14.28 -5.29 -10.72
CA GLY A 175 13.88 -6.67 -11.00
C GLY A 175 12.64 -7.07 -10.21
N ALA A 176 12.60 -6.78 -8.92
CA ALA A 176 11.42 -7.00 -8.08
C ALA A 176 10.21 -6.23 -8.63
N GLY A 177 10.37 -4.95 -8.97
CA GLY A 177 9.33 -4.15 -9.62
C GLY A 177 8.79 -4.81 -10.90
N MET A 178 9.69 -5.28 -11.78
CA MET A 178 9.31 -5.91 -13.04
C MET A 178 8.64 -7.27 -12.88
N VAL A 179 9.02 -8.09 -11.89
CA VAL A 179 8.31 -9.35 -11.58
C VAL A 179 6.84 -9.06 -11.25
N PHE A 180 6.56 -8.03 -10.44
CA PHE A 180 5.17 -7.67 -10.13
C PHE A 180 4.46 -6.95 -11.29
N ALA A 181 5.20 -6.28 -12.19
CA ALA A 181 4.66 -5.77 -13.44
C ALA A 181 4.13 -6.92 -14.34
N THR A 182 4.92 -7.97 -14.52
CA THR A 182 4.53 -9.13 -15.33
C THR A 182 3.45 -9.98 -14.65
N MET A 183 3.48 -10.09 -13.33
CA MET A 183 2.38 -10.69 -12.57
C MET A 183 1.06 -9.91 -12.76
N ALA A 184 1.10 -8.58 -12.65
CA ALA A 184 -0.06 -7.73 -12.92
C ALA A 184 -0.60 -7.93 -14.34
N ALA A 185 0.29 -8.07 -15.32
CA ALA A 185 -0.09 -8.36 -16.70
C ALA A 185 -0.83 -9.69 -16.86
N ILE A 186 -0.39 -10.77 -16.18
CA ILE A 186 -1.10 -12.06 -16.15
C ILE A 186 -2.49 -11.87 -15.54
N VAL A 187 -2.56 -11.30 -14.34
CA VAL A 187 -3.80 -11.12 -13.60
C VAL A 187 -4.79 -10.26 -14.40
N ALA A 188 -4.32 -9.23 -15.09
CA ALA A 188 -5.13 -8.39 -15.97
C ALA A 188 -5.79 -9.17 -17.13
N GLN A 189 -5.20 -10.29 -17.58
CA GLN A 189 -5.86 -11.17 -18.55
C GLN A 189 -6.87 -12.13 -17.90
N LEU A 190 -6.66 -12.49 -16.63
CA LEU A 190 -7.52 -13.41 -15.91
C LEU A 190 -8.83 -12.76 -15.47
N THR A 191 -8.86 -11.46 -15.22
CA THR A 191 -10.02 -10.78 -14.60
C THR A 191 -10.59 -9.66 -15.45
N GLU A 192 -11.92 -9.50 -15.42
CA GLU A 192 -12.62 -8.39 -16.10
C GLU A 192 -12.51 -7.03 -15.38
N SER A 193 -12.18 -7.02 -14.08
CA SER A 193 -12.15 -5.81 -13.27
C SER A 193 -10.72 -5.39 -12.94
N ALA A 194 -10.38 -4.13 -13.22
CA ALA A 194 -9.10 -3.55 -12.87
C ALA A 194 -8.92 -3.44 -11.34
N ARG A 195 -10.02 -3.33 -10.59
CA ARG A 195 -9.99 -3.40 -9.12
C ARG A 195 -9.58 -4.79 -8.65
N LEU A 196 -10.17 -5.84 -9.22
CA LEU A 196 -9.84 -7.22 -8.87
C LEU A 196 -8.39 -7.54 -9.27
N ALA A 197 -7.94 -7.05 -10.42
CA ALA A 197 -6.56 -7.22 -10.86
C ALA A 197 -5.56 -6.63 -9.86
N ARG A 198 -5.75 -5.36 -9.46
CA ARG A 198 -4.92 -4.73 -8.41
C ARG A 198 -4.96 -5.51 -7.11
N GLY A 199 -6.14 -5.93 -6.67
CA GLY A 199 -6.32 -6.66 -5.41
C GLY A 199 -5.61 -8.00 -5.40
N LEU A 200 -5.74 -8.79 -6.47
CA LEU A 200 -5.06 -10.08 -6.59
C LEU A 200 -3.54 -9.93 -6.71
N THR A 201 -3.04 -8.99 -7.50
CA THR A 201 -1.59 -8.75 -7.59
C THR A 201 -1.02 -8.22 -6.26
N ALA A 202 -1.75 -7.33 -5.58
CA ALA A 202 -1.36 -6.86 -4.25
C ALA A 202 -1.40 -7.99 -3.21
N ALA A 203 -2.36 -8.92 -3.30
CA ALA A 203 -2.38 -10.11 -2.45
C ALA A 203 -1.16 -11.02 -2.71
N VAL A 204 -0.77 -11.23 -3.98
CA VAL A 204 0.45 -11.96 -4.32
C VAL A 204 1.70 -11.28 -3.75
N LEU A 205 1.77 -9.93 -3.81
CA LEU A 205 2.85 -9.16 -3.19
C LEU A 205 2.87 -9.31 -1.67
N GLY A 206 1.72 -9.21 -1.02
CA GLY A 206 1.57 -9.43 0.42
C GLY A 206 2.01 -10.83 0.84
N THR A 207 1.58 -11.86 0.10
CA THR A 207 2.01 -13.25 0.33
C THR A 207 3.50 -13.41 0.15
N ALA A 208 4.10 -12.81 -0.88
CA ALA A 208 5.55 -12.82 -1.08
C ALA A 208 6.29 -12.17 0.11
N PHE A 209 5.78 -11.05 0.63
CA PHE A 209 6.36 -10.40 1.81
C PHE A 209 6.26 -11.28 3.06
N VAL A 210 5.11 -11.91 3.30
CA VAL A 210 4.89 -12.80 4.45
C VAL A 210 5.77 -14.06 4.37
N LEU A 211 5.88 -14.68 3.19
CA LEU A 211 6.75 -15.85 3.00
C LEU A 211 8.22 -15.50 3.26
N ARG A 212 8.68 -14.35 2.78
CA ARG A 212 10.01 -13.83 3.07
C ARG A 212 10.19 -13.63 4.58
N ALA A 213 9.30 -12.87 5.22
CA ALA A 213 9.38 -12.59 6.66
C ALA A 213 9.37 -13.87 7.52
N ALA A 214 8.55 -14.85 7.16
CA ALA A 214 8.52 -16.15 7.82
C ALA A 214 9.83 -16.92 7.60
N GLY A 215 10.41 -16.85 6.40
CA GLY A 215 11.70 -17.47 6.10
C GLY A 215 12.84 -16.89 6.92
N ASP A 216 12.93 -15.57 7.02
CA ASP A 216 14.01 -14.87 7.73
C ASP A 216 13.86 -14.99 9.26
N SER A 217 12.64 -15.22 9.74
CA SER A 217 12.41 -15.57 11.15
C SER A 217 12.97 -16.95 11.51
N ALA A 218 13.03 -17.87 10.52
CA ALA A 218 13.42 -19.25 10.71
C ALA A 218 14.93 -19.48 10.57
N THR A 219 15.59 -18.81 9.62
CA THR A 219 17.05 -18.90 9.43
C THR A 219 17.69 -17.52 9.33
N ASP A 220 18.91 -17.38 9.83
CA ASP A 220 19.66 -16.11 9.88
C ASP A 220 20.57 -15.86 8.67
N ASP A 221 20.69 -16.82 7.77
CA ASP A 221 21.62 -16.79 6.62
C ASP A 221 20.93 -16.56 5.26
N GLY A 222 19.59 -16.42 5.27
CA GLY A 222 18.76 -16.28 4.07
C GLY A 222 18.59 -17.59 3.26
N SER A 223 18.95 -18.75 3.82
CA SER A 223 18.83 -20.05 3.15
C SER A 223 17.42 -20.64 3.16
N SER A 224 16.52 -20.08 3.97
CA SER A 224 15.17 -20.61 4.15
C SER A 224 14.43 -20.78 2.80
N PRO A 225 13.85 -21.96 2.52
CA PRO A 225 13.05 -22.18 1.32
C PRO A 225 11.91 -21.17 1.16
N LEU A 226 11.36 -20.67 2.27
CA LEU A 226 10.28 -19.67 2.26
C LEU A 226 10.77 -18.31 1.71
N THR A 227 11.99 -17.89 2.07
CA THR A 227 12.64 -16.70 1.51
C THR A 227 12.89 -16.88 0.01
N TRP A 228 13.29 -18.08 -0.43
CA TRP A 228 13.55 -18.38 -1.84
C TRP A 228 12.30 -18.56 -2.72
N VAL A 229 11.12 -18.79 -2.14
CA VAL A 229 9.85 -18.75 -2.90
C VAL A 229 9.44 -17.29 -3.18
N SER A 230 9.91 -16.35 -2.37
CA SER A 230 9.55 -14.94 -2.50
C SER A 230 10.45 -14.18 -3.48
N PRO A 231 9.89 -13.50 -4.50
CA PRO A 231 10.66 -12.58 -5.33
C PRO A 231 11.31 -11.44 -4.54
N LEU A 232 10.75 -11.08 -3.37
CA LEU A 232 11.36 -10.11 -2.46
C LEU A 232 12.55 -10.71 -1.70
N GLY A 233 12.52 -12.00 -1.40
CA GLY A 233 13.66 -12.72 -0.81
C GLY A 233 14.81 -12.90 -1.80
N TRP A 234 14.55 -12.91 -3.12
CA TRP A 234 15.61 -12.87 -4.13
C TRP A 234 16.38 -11.55 -4.13
N LEU A 235 15.68 -10.42 -3.94
CA LEU A 235 16.33 -9.11 -3.80
C LEU A 235 17.31 -9.10 -2.61
N GLU A 236 16.89 -9.68 -1.49
CA GLU A 236 17.70 -9.82 -0.30
C GLU A 236 18.90 -10.78 -0.53
N ASN A 237 18.64 -11.94 -1.14
CA ASN A 237 19.65 -12.95 -1.45
C ASN A 237 20.63 -12.56 -2.56
N LEU A 238 20.39 -11.46 -3.28
CA LEU A 238 21.38 -10.84 -4.18
C LEU A 238 22.58 -10.30 -3.39
N ARG A 239 22.41 -10.02 -2.09
CA ARG A 239 23.42 -9.51 -1.16
C ARG A 239 24.19 -8.28 -1.65
N PRO A 240 23.50 -7.16 -1.94
CA PRO A 240 24.19 -5.94 -2.35
C PRO A 240 25.18 -5.49 -1.25
N TYR A 241 26.42 -5.20 -1.64
CA TYR A 241 27.53 -4.84 -0.72
C TYR A 241 28.02 -5.96 0.20
N ALA A 242 27.63 -7.22 -0.05
CA ALA A 242 27.98 -8.36 0.79
C ALA A 242 28.21 -9.63 -0.05
N ASP A 243 29.22 -9.57 -0.93
CA ASP A 243 29.53 -10.59 -1.95
C ASP A 243 28.33 -10.89 -2.87
N GLU A 244 28.12 -10.02 -3.87
CA GLU A 244 26.92 -10.04 -4.69
C GLU A 244 26.72 -11.37 -5.43
N ARG A 245 25.53 -11.94 -5.26
CA ARG A 245 25.13 -13.20 -5.92
C ARG A 245 24.45 -12.90 -7.25
N TRP A 246 25.24 -12.45 -8.23
CA TRP A 246 24.77 -12.03 -9.56
C TRP A 246 23.85 -13.03 -10.28
N TRP A 247 24.00 -14.32 -10.02
CA TRP A 247 23.14 -15.36 -10.59
C TRP A 247 21.66 -15.21 -10.16
N VAL A 248 21.38 -14.54 -9.04
CA VAL A 248 20.00 -14.25 -8.58
C VAL A 248 19.30 -13.29 -9.54
N LEU A 249 20.03 -12.41 -10.24
CA LEU A 249 19.44 -11.59 -11.31
C LEU A 249 18.95 -12.44 -12.48
N ALA A 250 19.58 -13.60 -12.74
CA ALA A 250 19.09 -14.53 -13.76
C ALA A 250 17.76 -15.18 -13.33
N LEU A 251 17.53 -15.40 -12.02
CA LEU A 251 16.22 -15.84 -11.52
C LEU A 251 15.14 -14.77 -11.73
N LEU A 252 15.44 -13.52 -11.38
CA LEU A 252 14.53 -12.39 -11.62
C LEU A 252 14.21 -12.26 -13.11
N ALA A 253 15.22 -12.27 -13.98
CA ALA A 253 15.05 -12.22 -15.42
C ALA A 253 14.23 -13.41 -15.95
N GLY A 254 14.52 -14.63 -15.47
CA GLY A 254 13.77 -15.84 -15.83
C GLY A 254 12.30 -15.75 -15.44
N ALA A 255 12.00 -15.27 -14.23
CA ALA A 255 10.62 -15.06 -13.78
C ALA A 255 9.89 -14.01 -14.63
N ILE A 256 10.54 -12.88 -14.94
CA ILE A 256 9.98 -11.82 -15.79
C ILE A 256 9.67 -12.36 -17.20
N LEU A 257 10.61 -13.09 -17.81
CA LEU A 257 10.43 -13.65 -19.15
C LEU A 257 9.33 -14.71 -19.18
N LEU A 258 9.31 -15.62 -18.20
CA LEU A 258 8.28 -16.66 -18.09
C LEU A 258 6.89 -16.05 -17.89
N GLN A 259 6.75 -15.14 -16.92
CA GLN A 259 5.47 -14.47 -16.65
C GLN A 259 5.03 -13.60 -17.81
N GLY A 260 5.96 -12.90 -18.46
CA GLY A 260 5.70 -12.13 -19.68
C GLY A 260 5.19 -13.02 -20.81
N ALA A 261 5.82 -14.17 -21.06
CA ALA A 261 5.38 -15.13 -22.06
C ALA A 261 3.97 -15.66 -21.78
N VAL A 262 3.66 -15.97 -20.52
CA VAL A 262 2.31 -16.34 -20.08
C VAL A 262 1.31 -15.21 -20.35
N ALA A 263 1.64 -13.97 -19.97
CA ALA A 263 0.77 -12.83 -20.19
C ALA A 263 0.48 -12.58 -21.68
N TYR A 264 1.49 -12.64 -22.54
CA TYR A 264 1.30 -12.51 -24.00
C TYR A 264 0.54 -13.69 -24.61
N GLY A 265 0.75 -14.91 -24.09
CA GLY A 265 0.01 -16.10 -24.50
C GLY A 265 -1.48 -15.99 -24.18
N LEU A 266 -1.81 -15.51 -22.98
CA LEU A 266 -3.18 -15.24 -22.55
C LEU A 266 -3.81 -14.10 -23.36
N ALA A 267 -3.12 -12.97 -23.52
CA ALA A 267 -3.61 -11.82 -24.28
C ALA A 267 -3.83 -12.14 -25.78
N GLY A 268 -3.05 -13.08 -26.33
CA GLY A 268 -3.22 -13.56 -27.70
C GLY A 268 -4.42 -14.48 -27.92
N ARG A 269 -5.00 -15.04 -26.85
CA ARG A 269 -6.17 -15.93 -26.90
C ARG A 269 -7.46 -15.25 -26.45
N ARG A 270 -7.36 -14.15 -25.70
CA ARG A 270 -8.49 -13.41 -25.11
C ARG A 270 -8.92 -12.24 -25.98
N ASP A 271 -10.21 -12.13 -26.26
CA ASP A 271 -10.77 -10.96 -26.95
C ASP A 271 -10.91 -9.77 -26.01
N ILE A 272 -10.98 -8.56 -26.58
CA ILE A 272 -11.12 -7.33 -25.79
C ILE A 272 -12.42 -7.38 -24.98
N GLY A 273 -12.38 -6.88 -23.75
CA GLY A 273 -13.52 -6.91 -22.84
C GLY A 273 -13.68 -8.23 -22.07
N MET A 274 -13.33 -9.37 -22.68
CA MET A 274 -13.45 -10.70 -22.07
C MET A 274 -12.42 -10.95 -20.95
N SER A 275 -12.59 -12.02 -20.18
CA SER A 275 -11.60 -12.54 -19.22
C SER A 275 -11.62 -14.08 -19.15
N PHE A 276 -10.53 -14.70 -18.67
CA PHE A 276 -10.48 -16.15 -18.46
C PHE A 276 -11.23 -16.61 -17.20
N LEU A 277 -11.46 -15.71 -16.24
CA LEU A 277 -12.32 -15.92 -15.07
C LEU A 277 -13.58 -15.05 -15.23
N PRO A 278 -14.56 -15.51 -16.01
CA PRO A 278 -15.72 -14.71 -16.37
C PRO A 278 -16.51 -14.28 -15.13
N THR A 279 -17.02 -13.05 -15.16
CA THR A 279 -17.94 -12.59 -14.13
C THR A 279 -19.21 -13.44 -14.19
N ARG A 280 -19.54 -14.13 -13.09
CA ARG A 280 -20.79 -14.91 -13.04
C ARG A 280 -21.98 -13.95 -13.23
N PRO A 281 -22.95 -14.27 -14.11
CA PRO A 281 -24.10 -13.39 -14.41
C PRO A 281 -24.97 -13.08 -13.19
N GLY A 282 -24.76 -13.78 -12.07
CA GLY A 282 -25.56 -13.67 -10.86
C GLY A 282 -26.85 -14.48 -10.98
N PRO A 283 -27.62 -14.59 -9.88
CA PRO A 283 -28.92 -15.23 -9.92
C PRO A 283 -29.89 -14.43 -10.80
N ALA A 284 -30.80 -15.13 -11.50
CA ALA A 284 -31.83 -14.51 -12.35
C ALA A 284 -32.73 -13.51 -11.58
N VAL A 285 -32.89 -13.73 -10.27
CA VAL A 285 -33.54 -12.79 -9.36
C VAL A 285 -32.51 -12.26 -8.37
N GLY A 286 -32.29 -10.96 -8.38
CA GLY A 286 -31.37 -10.28 -7.46
C GLY A 286 -31.87 -10.37 -6.01
N ARG A 287 -30.96 -10.71 -5.08
CA ARG A 287 -31.26 -10.76 -3.63
C ARG A 287 -30.97 -9.44 -2.89
N LEU A 288 -30.56 -8.39 -3.62
CA LEU A 288 -30.21 -7.09 -3.04
C LEU A 288 -31.47 -6.23 -2.87
N GLY A 289 -32.09 -6.31 -1.70
CA GLY A 289 -33.33 -5.59 -1.39
C GLY A 289 -33.16 -4.15 -0.92
N SER A 290 -31.94 -3.65 -0.72
CA SER A 290 -31.70 -2.29 -0.21
C SER A 290 -30.42 -1.66 -0.76
N ALA A 291 -30.37 -0.33 -0.75
CA ALA A 291 -29.17 0.45 -1.11
C ALA A 291 -27.98 0.11 -0.19
N GLY A 292 -28.23 -0.18 1.10
CA GLY A 292 -27.20 -0.64 2.03
C GLY A 292 -26.65 -2.02 1.67
N ALA A 293 -27.50 -2.96 1.23
CA ALA A 293 -27.04 -4.27 0.76
C ALA A 293 -26.17 -4.15 -0.49
N LEU A 294 -26.52 -3.25 -1.42
CA LEU A 294 -25.70 -2.94 -2.58
C LEU A 294 -24.36 -2.32 -2.17
N ALA A 295 -24.38 -1.33 -1.27
CA ALA A 295 -23.16 -0.72 -0.75
C ALA A 295 -22.24 -1.76 -0.10
N TRP A 296 -22.79 -2.70 0.69
CA TRP A 296 -22.02 -3.79 1.29
C TRP A 296 -21.39 -4.68 0.23
N ARG A 297 -22.15 -5.09 -0.78
CA ARG A 297 -21.63 -5.91 -1.88
C ARG A 297 -20.47 -5.22 -2.61
N LEU A 298 -20.54 -3.90 -2.79
CA LEU A 298 -19.51 -3.10 -3.46
C LEU A 298 -18.25 -2.92 -2.61
N GLN A 299 -18.38 -2.87 -1.29
CA GLN A 299 -17.30 -2.55 -0.37
C GLN A 299 -16.71 -3.76 0.36
N ARG A 300 -17.43 -4.89 0.46
CA ARG A 300 -17.03 -6.08 1.25
C ARG A 300 -15.61 -6.56 0.96
N GLY A 301 -15.18 -6.55 -0.30
CA GLY A 301 -13.82 -6.97 -0.67
C GLY A 301 -12.75 -6.05 -0.09
N GLY A 302 -13.02 -4.74 -0.08
CA GLY A 302 -12.17 -3.76 0.58
C GLY A 302 -12.18 -3.95 2.10
N VAL A 303 -13.36 -4.07 2.72
CA VAL A 303 -13.47 -4.30 4.17
C VAL A 303 -12.69 -5.54 4.58
N LEU A 304 -12.92 -6.69 3.92
CA LEU A 304 -12.23 -7.94 4.22
C LEU A 304 -10.71 -7.82 4.05
N GLY A 305 -10.24 -7.19 2.96
CA GLY A 305 -8.80 -7.02 2.72
C GLY A 305 -8.13 -6.17 3.81
N TRP A 306 -8.75 -5.04 4.18
CA TRP A 306 -8.27 -4.20 5.27
C TRP A 306 -8.36 -4.90 6.63
N SER A 307 -9.44 -5.66 6.88
CA SER A 307 -9.64 -6.43 8.13
C SER A 307 -8.53 -7.45 8.33
N ILE A 308 -8.18 -8.20 7.28
CA ILE A 308 -7.06 -9.16 7.33
C ILE A 308 -5.74 -8.41 7.58
N GLY A 309 -5.50 -7.30 6.87
CA GLY A 309 -4.30 -6.49 7.06
C GLY A 309 -4.13 -5.97 8.48
N PHE A 310 -5.19 -5.42 9.08
CA PHE A 310 -5.18 -4.91 10.45
C PHE A 310 -5.01 -6.02 11.49
N LEU A 311 -5.66 -7.17 11.30
CA LEU A 311 -5.48 -8.33 12.18
C LEU A 311 -4.03 -8.81 12.15
N LEU A 312 -3.47 -9.01 10.96
CA LEU A 312 -2.09 -9.48 10.79
C LEU A 312 -1.07 -8.45 11.32
N ALA A 313 -1.25 -7.17 11.01
CA ALA A 313 -0.41 -6.10 11.54
C ALA A 313 -0.46 -6.08 13.07
N GLY A 314 -1.66 -6.23 13.66
CA GLY A 314 -1.82 -6.38 15.10
C GLY A 314 -1.02 -7.56 15.64
N VAL A 315 -1.17 -8.76 15.07
CA VAL A 315 -0.43 -9.97 15.51
C VAL A 315 1.07 -9.75 15.48
N VAL A 316 1.60 -9.20 14.39
CA VAL A 316 3.04 -8.92 14.25
C VAL A 316 3.49 -7.92 15.30
N TYR A 317 2.77 -6.80 15.44
CA TYR A 317 3.11 -5.74 16.39
C TYR A 317 3.00 -6.20 17.85
N GLY A 318 1.97 -6.97 18.19
CA GLY A 318 1.81 -7.60 19.50
C GLY A 318 2.99 -8.51 19.83
N GLY A 319 3.41 -9.37 18.90
CA GLY A 319 4.54 -10.29 19.08
C GLY A 319 5.91 -9.60 19.18
N MET A 320 6.02 -8.33 18.79
CA MET A 320 7.23 -7.54 18.96
C MET A 320 7.35 -6.88 20.32
N THR A 321 6.28 -6.81 21.09
CA THR A 321 6.20 -5.96 22.28
C THR A 321 7.26 -6.30 23.34
N GLU A 322 7.51 -7.59 23.59
CA GLU A 322 8.53 -8.03 24.55
C GLU A 322 9.94 -7.78 24.00
N GLY A 323 10.21 -8.23 22.76
CA GLY A 323 11.52 -8.03 22.13
C GLY A 323 11.91 -6.58 21.90
N ALA A 324 10.95 -5.66 21.77
CA ALA A 324 11.21 -4.21 21.68
C ALA A 324 11.50 -3.59 23.05
N ALA A 325 10.84 -4.06 24.11
CA ALA A 325 11.10 -3.60 25.48
C ALA A 325 12.51 -4.01 25.93
N ASP A 326 12.95 -5.22 25.59
CA ASP A 326 14.29 -5.72 25.89
C ASP A 326 15.37 -4.88 25.17
N LEU A 327 15.17 -4.59 23.87
CA LEU A 327 16.11 -3.81 23.07
C LEU A 327 16.29 -2.37 23.56
N VAL A 328 15.23 -1.76 24.09
CA VAL A 328 15.27 -0.37 24.60
C VAL A 328 15.73 -0.30 26.06
N GLY A 329 15.52 -1.36 26.85
CA GLY A 329 16.03 -1.47 28.22
C GLY A 329 17.53 -1.20 28.29
N ASP A 330 18.27 -1.65 27.28
CA ASP A 330 19.73 -1.53 27.19
C ASP A 330 20.23 -0.23 26.54
N ASN A 331 19.35 0.60 25.94
CA ASN A 331 19.74 1.84 25.25
C ASN A 331 19.15 3.10 25.90
N ALA A 332 19.99 3.82 26.64
CA ALA A 332 19.63 5.05 27.36
C ALA A 332 19.18 6.24 26.48
N GLY A 333 19.49 6.22 25.18
CA GLY A 333 19.04 7.23 24.20
C GLY A 333 17.61 6.94 23.72
N ALA A 334 17.35 5.70 23.34
CA ALA A 334 16.01 5.25 22.93
C ALA A 334 15.00 5.41 24.08
N ARG A 335 15.39 5.07 25.31
CA ARG A 335 14.54 5.20 26.50
C ARG A 335 14.03 6.63 26.72
N ARG A 336 14.88 7.64 26.55
CA ARG A 336 14.51 9.06 26.67
C ARG A 336 13.53 9.52 25.58
N ILE A 337 13.65 8.99 24.36
CA ILE A 337 12.71 9.28 23.26
C ILE A 337 11.34 8.66 23.56
N PHE A 338 11.29 7.42 24.04
CA PHE A 338 10.04 6.75 24.41
C PHE A 338 9.36 7.36 25.64
N GLU A 339 10.11 7.78 26.65
CA GLU A 339 9.58 8.51 27.81
C GLU A 339 8.96 9.85 27.40
N ARG A 340 9.59 10.60 26.49
CA ARG A 340 9.05 11.84 25.93
C ARG A 340 7.80 11.63 25.07
N MET A 341 7.68 10.47 24.40
CA MET A 341 6.48 10.11 23.65
C MET A 341 5.29 9.74 24.54
N GLY A 342 5.44 9.73 25.87
CA GLY A 342 4.33 9.61 26.83
C GLY A 342 4.32 8.32 27.66
N GLY A 343 5.38 7.51 27.60
CA GLY A 343 5.52 6.30 28.42
C GLY A 343 5.93 6.61 29.85
N ARG A 344 4.97 6.83 30.77
CA ARG A 344 5.26 6.92 32.22
C ARG A 344 5.14 5.56 32.93
N SER A 345 4.45 4.59 32.34
CA SER A 345 4.14 3.27 32.95
C SER A 345 5.04 2.12 32.49
N GLY A 346 5.94 2.33 31.53
CA GLY A 346 6.87 1.31 31.04
C GLY A 346 7.12 1.40 29.53
N LEU A 347 8.24 0.84 29.08
CA LEU A 347 8.65 0.81 27.68
C LEU A 347 7.65 0.05 26.79
N THR A 348 7.09 -1.03 27.34
CA THR A 348 6.07 -1.87 26.71
C THR A 348 4.79 -1.09 26.38
N ASP A 349 4.26 -0.33 27.35
CA ASP A 349 3.04 0.46 27.17
C ASP A 349 3.25 1.58 26.15
N ALA A 350 4.40 2.25 26.22
CA ALA A 350 4.77 3.30 25.27
C ALA A 350 4.87 2.75 23.82
N PHE A 351 5.46 1.58 23.67
CA PHE A 351 5.57 0.88 22.39
C PHE A 351 4.19 0.52 21.85
N LEU A 352 3.33 -0.12 22.66
CA LEU A 352 1.96 -0.46 22.27
C LEU A 352 1.15 0.79 21.90
N ALA A 353 1.24 1.86 22.69
CA ALA A 353 0.54 3.11 22.41
C ALA A 353 0.98 3.72 21.07
N SER A 354 2.28 3.67 20.76
CA SER A 354 2.81 4.15 19.48
C SER A 354 2.31 3.34 18.29
N MET A 355 2.26 2.01 18.42
CA MET A 355 1.78 1.11 17.38
C MET A 355 0.28 1.25 17.14
N VAL A 356 -0.50 1.38 18.22
CA VAL A 356 -1.94 1.62 18.15
C VAL A 356 -2.23 2.98 17.50
N GLY A 357 -1.49 4.03 17.85
CA GLY A 357 -1.58 5.33 17.19
C GLY A 357 -1.28 5.24 15.69
N MET A 358 -0.24 4.49 15.30
CA MET A 358 0.10 4.25 13.90
C MET A 358 -1.02 3.50 13.15
N LEU A 359 -1.58 2.46 13.75
CA LEU A 359 -2.74 1.75 13.18
C LEU A 359 -3.95 2.67 13.03
N GLY A 360 -4.17 3.58 13.99
CA GLY A 360 -5.20 4.61 13.91
C GLY A 360 -5.01 5.56 12.72
N LEU A 361 -3.78 6.05 12.50
CA LEU A 361 -3.44 6.89 11.34
C LEU A 361 -3.68 6.14 10.02
N VAL A 362 -3.29 4.87 9.95
CA VAL A 362 -3.53 4.03 8.77
C VAL A 362 -5.04 3.78 8.55
N ALA A 363 -5.82 3.62 9.63
CA ALA A 363 -7.28 3.45 9.54
C ALA A 363 -7.99 4.71 9.02
N ALA A 364 -7.39 5.90 9.17
CA ALA A 364 -7.88 7.11 8.53
C ALA A 364 -7.84 7.02 7.00
N LEU A 365 -6.88 6.29 6.41
CA LEU A 365 -6.84 6.05 4.97
C LEU A 365 -8.00 5.15 4.51
N TYR A 366 -8.35 4.14 5.31
CA TYR A 366 -9.49 3.27 5.05
C TYR A 366 -10.80 4.05 5.02
N ILE A 367 -11.08 4.86 6.05
CA ILE A 367 -12.37 5.57 6.15
C ILE A 367 -12.52 6.58 5.01
N VAL A 368 -11.43 7.27 4.60
CA VAL A 368 -11.44 8.16 3.43
C VAL A 368 -11.72 7.38 2.14
N ALA A 369 -11.01 6.27 1.91
CA ALA A 369 -11.22 5.44 0.73
C ALA A 369 -12.67 4.89 0.66
N SER A 370 -13.23 4.52 1.80
CA SER A 370 -14.59 3.99 1.92
C SER A 370 -15.66 5.07 1.71
N VAL A 371 -15.50 6.27 2.29
CA VAL A 371 -16.42 7.40 2.07
C VAL A 371 -16.38 7.87 0.61
N LEU A 372 -15.18 8.00 0.02
CA LEU A 372 -15.03 8.41 -1.39
C LEU A 372 -15.60 7.39 -2.38
N ARG A 373 -15.98 6.18 -1.94
CA ARG A 373 -16.74 5.25 -2.77
C ARG A 373 -18.08 5.85 -3.19
N LEU A 374 -18.72 6.64 -2.33
CA LEU A 374 -19.95 7.36 -2.64
C LEU A 374 -19.76 8.29 -3.84
N HIS A 375 -18.69 9.10 -3.79
CA HIS A 375 -18.32 10.00 -4.87
C HIS A 375 -17.98 9.24 -6.16
N GLY A 376 -17.27 8.11 -6.06
CA GLY A 376 -16.95 7.28 -7.22
C GLY A 376 -18.18 6.67 -7.91
N GLU A 377 -19.22 6.28 -7.15
CA GLU A 377 -20.49 5.83 -7.72
C GLU A 377 -21.25 6.98 -8.41
N GLU A 378 -21.16 8.19 -7.86
CA GLU A 378 -21.75 9.39 -8.46
C GLU A 378 -21.04 9.76 -9.77
N THR A 379 -19.72 9.96 -9.76
CA THR A 379 -18.95 10.41 -10.93
C THR A 379 -18.86 9.39 -12.07
N SER A 380 -19.25 8.14 -11.81
CA SER A 380 -19.29 7.08 -12.83
C SER A 380 -20.69 6.85 -13.40
N GLY A 381 -21.67 7.69 -13.05
CA GLY A 381 -23.05 7.57 -13.49
C GLY A 381 -23.81 6.38 -12.89
N ARG A 382 -23.18 5.60 -11.99
CA ARG A 382 -23.81 4.41 -11.37
C ARG A 382 -24.84 4.77 -10.30
N ALA A 383 -24.71 5.95 -9.68
CA ALA A 383 -25.67 6.43 -8.69
C ALA A 383 -27.03 6.78 -9.30
N GLU A 384 -27.05 7.28 -10.54
CA GLU A 384 -28.27 7.75 -11.21
C GLU A 384 -29.37 6.67 -11.34
N PRO A 385 -29.11 5.47 -11.92
CA PRO A 385 -30.13 4.43 -12.00
C PRO A 385 -30.61 3.94 -10.63
N VAL A 386 -29.79 4.04 -9.58
CA VAL A 386 -30.20 3.68 -8.21
C VAL A 386 -31.14 4.74 -7.62
N LEU A 387 -30.82 6.02 -7.83
CA LEU A 387 -31.58 7.15 -7.29
C LEU A 387 -32.82 7.49 -8.12
N ALA A 388 -32.93 6.98 -9.35
CA ALA A 388 -34.15 7.01 -10.15
C ALA A 388 -35.26 6.10 -9.59
N ASN A 389 -34.91 5.13 -8.74
CA ASN A 389 -35.86 4.30 -8.02
C ASN A 389 -36.36 4.99 -6.74
N ALA A 390 -37.26 4.35 -5.97
CA ALA A 390 -37.75 4.85 -4.67
C ALA A 390 -36.69 4.75 -3.55
N VAL A 391 -35.49 5.30 -3.77
CA VAL A 391 -34.37 5.35 -2.83
C VAL A 391 -33.96 6.81 -2.62
N GLY A 392 -34.22 7.35 -1.43
CA GLY A 392 -33.76 8.69 -1.08
C GLY A 392 -32.23 8.79 -0.99
N ARG A 393 -31.67 9.95 -1.34
CA ARG A 393 -30.22 10.23 -1.33
C ARG A 393 -29.55 9.94 0.02
N LEU A 394 -30.23 10.31 1.11
CA LEU A 394 -29.74 10.04 2.47
C LEU A 394 -29.70 8.54 2.78
N ARG A 395 -30.68 7.76 2.31
CA ARG A 395 -30.71 6.30 2.52
C ARG A 395 -29.59 5.62 1.74
N TRP A 396 -29.34 6.10 0.52
CA TRP A 396 -28.21 5.65 -0.29
C TRP A 396 -26.86 5.96 0.38
N ALA A 397 -26.66 7.22 0.79
CA ALA A 397 -25.44 7.64 1.48
C ALA A 397 -25.23 6.90 2.80
N ALA A 398 -26.26 6.77 3.64
CA ALA A 398 -26.19 6.05 4.91
C ALA A 398 -25.73 4.60 4.73
N GLY A 399 -26.14 3.93 3.64
CA GLY A 399 -25.67 2.59 3.31
C GLY A 399 -24.15 2.51 3.10
N HIS A 400 -23.55 3.50 2.43
CA HIS A 400 -22.10 3.59 2.25
C HIS A 400 -21.38 4.01 3.53
N LEU A 401 -21.93 4.99 4.27
CA LEU A 401 -21.32 5.51 5.49
C LEU A 401 -21.35 4.49 6.64
N ALA A 402 -22.41 3.69 6.77
CA ALA A 402 -22.45 2.61 7.75
C ALA A 402 -21.27 1.64 7.59
N ILE A 403 -20.85 1.39 6.36
CA ILE A 403 -19.70 0.53 6.06
C ILE A 403 -18.39 1.26 6.33
N ALA A 404 -18.29 2.55 6.03
CA ALA A 404 -17.08 3.33 6.29
C ALA A 404 -16.79 3.45 7.79
N PHE A 405 -17.77 3.92 8.57
CA PHE A 405 -17.63 4.12 10.00
C PHE A 405 -17.61 2.77 10.75
N GLY A 406 -18.54 1.86 10.46
CA GLY A 406 -18.57 0.53 11.07
C GLY A 406 -17.37 -0.33 10.68
N GLY A 407 -16.91 -0.21 9.44
CA GLY A 407 -15.69 -0.86 8.97
C GLY A 407 -14.45 -0.37 9.70
N SER A 408 -14.30 0.93 9.92
CA SER A 408 -13.17 1.47 10.70
C SER A 408 -13.16 0.98 12.15
N ALA A 409 -14.35 0.83 12.77
CA ALA A 409 -14.51 0.22 14.08
C ALA A 409 -14.09 -1.26 14.08
N LEU A 410 -14.51 -2.02 13.07
CA LEU A 410 -14.10 -3.40 12.89
C LEU A 410 -12.57 -3.51 12.70
N LEU A 411 -11.95 -2.62 11.93
CA LEU A 411 -10.50 -2.63 11.72
C LEU A 411 -9.74 -2.42 13.03
N MET A 412 -10.10 -1.41 13.82
CA MET A 412 -9.45 -1.16 15.10
C MET A 412 -9.70 -2.28 16.12
N LEU A 413 -10.89 -2.88 16.10
CA LEU A 413 -11.19 -4.06 16.91
C LEU A 413 -10.27 -5.23 16.54
N LEU A 414 -10.12 -5.53 15.24
CA LEU A 414 -9.26 -6.60 14.76
C LEU A 414 -7.78 -6.33 15.00
N ALA A 415 -7.34 -5.07 14.88
CA ALA A 415 -6.00 -4.66 15.26
C ALA A 415 -5.72 -4.92 16.74
N GLY A 416 -6.63 -4.52 17.64
CA GLY A 416 -6.46 -4.75 19.07
C GLY A 416 -6.51 -6.23 19.43
N LEU A 417 -7.41 -7.01 18.82
CA LEU A 417 -7.42 -8.48 18.95
C LEU A 417 -6.12 -9.10 18.44
N GLY A 418 -5.62 -8.65 17.30
CA GLY A 418 -4.34 -9.08 16.74
C GLY A 418 -3.18 -8.77 17.68
N CYS A 419 -3.07 -7.52 18.15
CA CYS A 419 -2.05 -7.11 19.11
C CYS A 419 -2.10 -7.96 20.38
N ALA A 420 -3.28 -8.19 20.94
CA ALA A 420 -3.41 -9.00 22.14
C ALA A 420 -3.09 -10.49 21.91
N LEU A 421 -3.43 -11.03 20.74
CA LEU A 421 -3.04 -12.39 20.34
C LEU A 421 -1.53 -12.52 20.15
N GLY A 422 -0.89 -11.53 19.54
CA GLY A 422 0.57 -11.49 19.35
C GLY A 422 1.32 -11.30 20.67
N TYR A 423 0.79 -10.45 21.57
CA TYR A 423 1.40 -10.18 22.86
C TYR A 423 1.13 -11.27 23.90
N GLY A 424 0.03 -12.01 23.78
CA GLY A 424 -0.34 -13.12 24.67
C GLY A 424 -0.98 -12.71 26.00
N LYS A 425 -1.15 -11.40 26.28
CA LYS A 425 -1.78 -10.86 27.50
C LYS A 425 -2.43 -9.48 27.26
N ASP A 426 -3.05 -8.94 28.31
CA ASP A 426 -3.60 -7.56 28.36
C ASP A 426 -4.62 -7.19 27.26
N ILE A 427 -5.50 -8.14 26.91
CA ILE A 427 -6.54 -7.97 25.89
C ILE A 427 -7.40 -6.71 26.14
N GLY A 428 -7.84 -6.49 27.39
CA GLY A 428 -8.71 -5.36 27.74
C GLY A 428 -8.08 -3.98 27.46
N PRO A 429 -6.93 -3.66 28.08
CA PRO A 429 -6.22 -2.40 27.84
C PRO A 429 -5.84 -2.17 26.36
N ILE A 430 -5.37 -3.20 25.66
CA ILE A 430 -5.00 -3.10 24.25
C ILE A 430 -6.22 -2.82 23.36
N LEU A 431 -7.33 -3.52 23.59
CA LEU A 431 -8.58 -3.25 22.87
C LEU A 431 -9.09 -1.84 23.16
N GLY A 432 -9.06 -1.40 24.42
CA GLY A 432 -9.43 -0.04 24.81
C GLY A 432 -8.59 1.01 24.08
N ALA A 433 -7.26 0.82 24.05
CA ALA A 433 -6.35 1.68 23.32
C ALA A 433 -6.68 1.78 21.82
N CYS A 434 -6.97 0.65 21.17
CA CYS A 434 -7.35 0.64 19.76
C CYS A 434 -8.68 1.35 19.50
N LEU A 435 -9.70 1.12 20.34
CA LEU A 435 -11.03 1.71 20.16
C LEU A 435 -11.04 3.22 20.44
N VAL A 436 -10.16 3.71 21.31
CA VAL A 436 -9.97 5.15 21.57
C VAL A 436 -9.50 5.92 20.34
N GLN A 437 -8.93 5.25 19.33
CA GLN A 437 -8.55 5.91 18.07
C GLN A 437 -9.74 6.31 17.18
N LEU A 438 -10.93 5.73 17.41
CA LEU A 438 -12.09 5.89 16.54
C LEU A 438 -12.60 7.34 16.39
N PRO A 439 -12.70 8.17 17.44
CA PRO A 439 -13.11 9.56 17.31
C PRO A 439 -12.25 10.34 16.30
N ALA A 440 -10.93 10.19 16.35
CA ALA A 440 -10.02 10.86 15.42
C ALA A 440 -10.23 10.35 13.98
N ILE A 441 -10.34 9.02 13.80
CA ILE A 441 -10.64 8.41 12.49
C ILE A 441 -11.97 8.95 11.94
N TRP A 442 -12.98 9.07 12.78
CA TRP A 442 -14.32 9.54 12.41
C TRP A 442 -14.37 11.04 12.10
N VAL A 443 -13.51 11.87 12.70
CA VAL A 443 -13.34 13.27 12.30
C VAL A 443 -12.83 13.36 10.86
N ILE A 444 -11.81 12.56 10.50
CA ILE A 444 -11.29 12.51 9.12
C ILE A 444 -12.35 11.99 8.15
N GLY A 445 -13.07 10.92 8.53
CA GLY A 445 -14.20 10.42 7.77
C GLY A 445 -15.31 11.45 7.60
N GLY A 446 -15.66 12.17 8.66
CA GLY A 446 -16.66 13.24 8.66
C GLY A 446 -16.27 14.39 7.74
N LEU A 447 -14.99 14.77 7.70
CA LEU A 447 -14.50 15.77 6.76
C LEU A 447 -14.61 15.29 5.30
N ALA A 448 -14.31 14.02 5.03
CA ALA A 448 -14.53 13.43 3.71
C ALA A 448 -16.02 13.44 3.34
N VAL A 449 -16.92 13.17 4.29
CA VAL A 449 -18.38 13.28 4.10
C VAL A 449 -18.79 14.73 3.83
N LEU A 450 -18.23 15.69 4.55
CA LEU A 450 -18.48 17.11 4.33
C LEU A 450 -18.07 17.54 2.92
N LEU A 451 -16.86 17.20 2.49
CA LEU A 451 -16.36 17.55 1.16
C LEU A 451 -17.19 16.88 0.06
N THR A 452 -17.48 15.59 0.17
CA THR A 452 -18.32 14.88 -0.81
C THR A 452 -19.76 15.39 -0.84
N GLY A 453 -20.28 15.84 0.30
CA GLY A 453 -21.64 16.33 0.44
C GLY A 453 -21.85 17.78 -0.02
N VAL A 454 -20.91 18.68 0.27
CA VAL A 454 -21.04 20.13 0.01
C VAL A 454 -20.30 20.55 -1.26
N LEU A 455 -19.10 20.02 -1.50
CA LEU A 455 -18.24 20.42 -2.62
C LEU A 455 -17.67 19.17 -3.32
N PRO A 456 -18.49 18.41 -4.09
CA PRO A 456 -18.09 17.13 -4.66
C PRO A 456 -16.83 17.23 -5.55
N ARG A 457 -16.60 18.37 -6.21
CA ARG A 457 -15.38 18.61 -7.00
C ARG A 457 -14.09 18.56 -6.17
N ALA A 458 -14.18 18.87 -4.87
CA ALA A 458 -13.07 18.82 -3.92
C ALA A 458 -13.07 17.54 -3.08
N ALA A 459 -13.93 16.55 -3.35
CA ALA A 459 -13.98 15.29 -2.60
C ALA A 459 -12.60 14.62 -2.49
N ALA A 460 -11.84 14.61 -3.59
CA ALA A 460 -10.49 14.03 -3.62
C ALA A 460 -9.50 14.74 -2.68
N ALA A 461 -9.75 16.00 -2.26
CA ALA A 461 -8.91 16.71 -1.31
C ALA A 461 -8.89 16.05 0.08
N ALA A 462 -9.85 15.18 0.40
CA ALA A 462 -9.83 14.36 1.61
C ALA A 462 -8.55 13.51 1.73
N TRP A 463 -7.97 13.07 0.60
CA TRP A 463 -6.67 12.39 0.61
C TRP A 463 -5.52 13.30 1.05
N GLY A 464 -5.57 14.58 0.66
CA GLY A 464 -4.61 15.58 1.11
C GLY A 464 -4.67 15.76 2.62
N VAL A 465 -5.87 15.79 3.21
CA VAL A 465 -6.04 15.90 4.66
C VAL A 465 -5.55 14.65 5.38
N ALA A 466 -5.95 13.45 4.93
CA ALA A 466 -5.49 12.20 5.53
C ALA A 466 -3.96 12.06 5.44
N GLY A 467 -3.37 12.42 4.29
CA GLY A 467 -1.92 12.46 4.11
C GLY A 467 -1.24 13.47 5.02
N ALA A 468 -1.78 14.68 5.16
CA ALA A 468 -1.26 15.70 6.08
C ALA A 468 -1.31 15.23 7.53
N VAL A 469 -2.42 14.65 7.98
CA VAL A 469 -2.58 14.12 9.35
C VAL A 469 -1.61 12.96 9.62
N LEU A 470 -1.40 12.08 8.64
CA LEU A 470 -0.41 11.00 8.73
C LEU A 470 1.02 11.55 8.85
N LEU A 471 1.38 12.54 8.04
CA LEU A 471 2.68 13.19 8.09
C LEU A 471 2.90 13.95 9.41
N ILE A 472 1.91 14.73 9.85
CA ILE A 472 1.97 15.45 11.13
C ILE A 472 2.09 14.46 12.29
N GLY A 473 1.30 13.39 12.30
CA GLY A 473 1.31 12.41 13.39
C GLY A 473 2.60 11.58 13.46
N TRP A 474 3.20 11.23 12.32
CA TRP A 474 4.36 10.35 12.28
C TRP A 474 5.70 11.07 12.20
N VAL A 475 5.78 12.11 11.36
CA VAL A 475 7.02 12.86 11.10
C VAL A 475 7.11 14.11 11.95
N GLY A 476 5.98 14.73 12.30
CA GLY A 476 5.94 15.98 13.05
C GLY A 476 6.74 15.93 14.36
N PRO A 477 6.47 14.97 15.26
CA PRO A 477 7.25 14.83 16.49
C PRO A 477 8.74 14.60 16.28
N ALA A 478 9.14 13.95 15.17
CA ALA A 478 10.54 13.69 14.86
C ALA A 478 11.28 14.94 14.34
N LEU A 479 10.56 15.92 13.82
CA LEU A 479 11.10 17.18 13.30
C LEU A 479 10.96 18.36 14.27
N ASP A 480 10.49 18.12 15.51
CA ASP A 480 10.23 19.15 16.52
C ASP A 480 9.39 20.34 15.98
N VAL A 481 8.38 20.08 15.14
CA VAL A 481 7.50 21.14 14.61
C VAL A 481 6.69 21.80 15.74
N PRO A 482 6.28 23.08 15.58
CA PRO A 482 5.51 23.79 16.60
C PRO A 482 4.23 23.05 17.00
N GLN A 483 3.90 23.09 18.30
CA GLN A 483 2.72 22.42 18.86
C GLN A 483 1.42 22.78 18.13
N VAL A 484 1.26 24.03 17.69
CA VAL A 484 0.10 24.47 16.89
C VAL A 484 -0.10 23.62 15.63
N VAL A 485 0.98 23.12 15.01
CA VAL A 485 0.91 22.24 13.84
C VAL A 485 0.53 20.81 14.25
N LEU A 486 1.06 20.32 15.37
CA LEU A 486 0.72 19.00 15.92
C LEU A 486 -0.74 18.93 16.35
N ASP A 487 -1.26 20.00 16.94
CA ASP A 487 -2.64 20.15 17.40
C ASP A 487 -3.67 20.18 16.27
N LEU A 488 -3.25 20.37 15.01
CA LEU A 488 -4.13 20.21 13.85
C LEU A 488 -4.54 18.75 13.63
N SER A 489 -3.73 17.80 14.11
CA SER A 489 -4.04 16.38 14.00
C SER A 489 -5.06 16.00 15.09
N PRO A 490 -6.22 15.43 14.74
CA PRO A 490 -7.18 14.96 15.74
C PRO A 490 -6.60 13.82 16.60
N PHE A 491 -5.57 13.11 16.11
CA PHE A 491 -4.88 12.06 16.85
C PHE A 491 -4.02 12.60 18.00
N GLY A 492 -3.57 13.87 17.93
CA GLY A 492 -2.78 14.50 18.99
C GLY A 492 -3.56 14.71 20.29
N HIS A 493 -4.89 14.82 20.19
CA HIS A 493 -5.79 15.10 21.32
C HIS A 493 -6.30 13.84 22.04
N LEU A 494 -6.03 12.66 21.51
CA LEU A 494 -6.49 11.41 22.10
C LEU A 494 -5.60 10.98 23.29
N PRO A 495 -6.18 10.37 24.34
CA PRO A 495 -5.38 9.84 25.43
C PRO A 495 -4.47 8.71 24.94
N LYS A 496 -3.22 8.73 25.42
CA LYS A 496 -2.20 7.74 25.04
C LYS A 496 -2.39 6.47 25.87
N LEU A 497 -3.00 5.46 25.26
CA LEU A 497 -3.24 4.15 25.87
C LEU A 497 -2.53 3.05 25.05
N PRO A 498 -2.11 1.93 25.67
CA PRO A 498 -2.06 1.71 27.13
C PRO A 498 -0.97 2.57 27.81
N GLY A 499 -1.13 2.86 29.10
CA GLY A 499 -0.12 3.53 29.93
C GLY A 499 -0.40 4.97 30.38
N GLY A 500 -1.34 5.67 29.74
CA GLY A 500 -1.90 6.93 30.22
C GLY A 500 -3.25 6.75 30.94
N GLU A 501 -3.78 7.83 31.50
CA GLU A 501 -5.14 7.83 32.06
C GLU A 501 -6.18 8.14 30.97
N MET A 502 -7.39 7.62 31.15
CA MET A 502 -8.49 7.88 30.23
C MET A 502 -9.02 9.30 30.42
N GLU A 503 -8.94 10.12 29.37
CA GLU A 503 -9.52 11.46 29.34
C GLU A 503 -10.76 11.49 28.42
N TRP A 504 -11.95 11.51 29.01
CA TRP A 504 -13.20 11.52 28.25
C TRP A 504 -13.49 12.85 27.54
N GLY A 505 -12.96 13.96 28.05
CA GLY A 505 -13.21 15.30 27.48
C GLY A 505 -12.82 15.40 26.00
N PRO A 506 -11.54 15.19 25.63
CA PRO A 506 -11.10 15.23 24.23
C PRO A 506 -11.82 14.21 23.34
N VAL A 507 -12.05 13.01 23.85
CA VAL A 507 -12.77 11.93 23.15
C VAL A 507 -14.19 12.36 22.75
N LEU A 508 -14.95 12.94 23.69
CA LEU A 508 -16.31 13.41 23.44
C LEU A 508 -16.34 14.62 22.50
N VAL A 509 -15.37 15.53 22.58
CA VAL A 509 -15.24 16.67 21.67
C VAL A 509 -15.01 16.20 20.23
N LEU A 510 -14.10 15.26 20.01
CA LEU A 510 -13.84 14.70 18.68
C LEU A 510 -15.05 13.95 18.12
N LEU A 511 -15.76 13.18 18.96
CA LEU A 511 -17.01 12.53 18.55
C LEU A 511 -18.08 13.56 18.15
N GLY A 512 -18.26 14.62 18.95
CA GLY A 512 -19.16 15.73 18.63
C GLY A 512 -18.81 16.40 17.30
N LEU A 513 -17.53 16.68 17.07
CA LEU A 513 -17.03 17.24 15.82
C LEU A 513 -17.31 16.32 14.63
N ALA A 514 -17.07 15.01 14.76
CA ALA A 514 -17.38 14.04 13.71
C ALA A 514 -18.87 14.04 13.36
N VAL A 515 -19.76 14.09 14.36
CA VAL A 515 -21.22 14.18 14.15
C VAL A 515 -21.59 15.47 13.40
N VAL A 516 -21.03 16.61 13.78
CA VAL A 516 -21.26 17.90 13.09
C VAL A 516 -20.82 17.84 11.63
N LEU A 517 -19.62 17.31 11.36
CA LEU A 517 -19.09 17.21 9.99
C LEU A 517 -19.95 16.27 9.11
N VAL A 518 -20.33 15.11 9.64
CA VAL A 518 -21.18 14.15 8.92
C VAL A 518 -22.57 14.72 8.65
N THR A 519 -23.20 15.35 9.66
CA THR A 519 -24.54 15.93 9.51
C THR A 519 -24.55 17.09 8.52
N ALA A 520 -23.55 17.97 8.55
CA ALA A 520 -23.39 19.04 7.57
C ALA A 520 -23.15 18.49 6.15
N GLY A 521 -22.32 17.46 5.99
CA GLY A 521 -22.12 16.81 4.69
C GLY A 521 -23.39 16.15 4.14
N LEU A 522 -24.14 15.43 4.98
CA LEU A 522 -25.42 14.84 4.60
C LEU A 522 -26.48 15.90 4.26
N ALA A 523 -26.51 17.01 4.98
CA ALA A 523 -27.39 18.14 4.67
C ALA A 523 -27.03 18.77 3.32
N GLY A 524 -25.73 18.91 3.00
CA GLY A 524 -25.25 19.31 1.68
C GLY A 524 -25.70 18.36 0.58
N LEU A 525 -25.48 17.06 0.77
CA LEU A 525 -25.87 16.01 -0.21
C LEU A 525 -27.38 15.99 -0.49
N ARG A 526 -28.20 16.27 0.52
CA ARG A 526 -29.65 16.34 0.37
C ARG A 526 -30.08 17.52 -0.51
N ARG A 527 -29.36 18.64 -0.46
CA ARG A 527 -29.75 19.90 -1.12
C ARG A 527 -29.12 20.08 -2.50
N ARG A 528 -27.88 19.63 -2.72
CA ARG A 528 -27.15 19.85 -3.98
C ARG A 528 -27.68 18.96 -5.11
N ASP A 529 -27.50 19.34 -6.36
CA ASP A 529 -27.79 18.44 -7.48
C ASP A 529 -26.74 17.30 -7.57
N MET A 530 -27.18 16.17 -8.12
CA MET A 530 -26.30 15.04 -8.42
C MET A 530 -25.60 15.35 -9.74
N THR A 531 -24.30 15.08 -9.84
CA THR A 531 -23.64 15.15 -11.15
C THR A 531 -24.08 13.95 -11.99
N THR A 532 -24.93 14.21 -12.98
CA THR A 532 -25.29 13.31 -14.08
C THR A 532 -24.27 13.39 -15.20
#